data_AF-A0A350ID23-F1
#
_entry.id   AF-A0A350ID23-F1
#
_cell.length_a   1.000
_cell.length_b   1.000
_cell.length_c   1.000
_cell.angle_alpha   90.00
_cell.angle_beta   90.00
_cell.angle_gamma   90.00
#
_symmetry.space_group_name_H-M   'P 1'
#
loop_
_entity.id
_entity.type
_entity.pdbx_description
1 polymer ?
#
loop_
_entity_poly.entity_id
_entity_poly.type
_entity_poly.pdbx_seq_one_letter_code
_entity_poly.pdbx_strand_id
1 'polypeptide(L)'
;MAKRKEDRIFDKDCGDLIDDNINMTVPWYLMASYAYYEEDRPILSDSYFDRLTKKMLEYWDNIDHFHKDCISKDMLQAGTFLGEYPSRVKYGLQALRGKDGR
;
A
#
# COMPACT_ATOMS: atom_id res chain seq x y z
N MET A 1 29.07 -3.87 -11.67
CA MET A 1 27.91 -4.00 -10.78
C MET A 1 26.94 -2.89 -11.13
N ALA A 2 25.75 -3.21 -11.65
CA ALA A 2 24.75 -2.18 -11.95
C ALA A 2 24.36 -1.51 -10.64
N LYS A 3 24.45 -0.17 -10.55
CA LYS A 3 23.88 0.59 -9.43
C LYS A 3 22.41 0.16 -9.30
N ARG A 4 22.03 -0.51 -8.21
CA ARG A 4 20.62 -0.63 -7.84
C ARG A 4 20.09 0.80 -7.80
N LYS A 5 19.10 1.13 -8.64
CA LYS A 5 18.37 2.39 -8.50
C LYS A 5 17.84 2.42 -7.06
N GLU A 6 18.11 3.50 -6.33
CA GLU A 6 17.58 3.64 -4.98
C GLU A 6 16.05 3.51 -5.04
N ASP A 7 15.52 2.57 -4.27
CA ASP A 7 14.09 2.35 -4.19
C ASP A 7 13.47 3.56 -3.48
N ARG A 8 12.68 4.33 -4.23
CA ARG A 8 12.01 5.51 -3.72
C ARG A 8 10.92 5.11 -2.75
N ILE A 9 10.93 5.72 -1.56
CA ILE A 9 9.84 5.66 -0.58
C ILE A 9 8.84 6.79 -0.86
N PHE A 10 7.55 6.47 -0.79
CA PHE A 10 6.42 7.33 -1.16
C PHE A 10 5.55 7.71 0.05
N ASP A 11 6.10 7.68 1.26
CA ASP A 11 5.40 8.00 2.51
C ASP A 11 4.64 9.33 2.43
N LYS A 12 5.29 10.39 1.91
CA LYS A 12 4.65 11.71 1.75
C LYS A 12 3.52 11.68 0.72
N ASP A 13 3.77 11.09 -0.45
CA ASP A 13 2.79 10.99 -1.53
C ASP A 13 1.54 10.20 -1.07
N CYS A 14 1.75 9.15 -0.27
CA CYS A 14 0.68 8.39 0.38
C CYS A 14 -0.09 9.25 1.38
N GLY A 15 0.62 9.96 2.26
CA GLY A 15 0.02 10.85 3.28
C GLY A 15 -0.88 11.91 2.69
N ASP A 16 -0.35 12.68 1.75
CA ASP A 16 -1.07 13.78 1.11
C ASP A 16 -2.39 13.25 0.48
N LEU A 17 -2.37 12.07 -0.16
CA LEU A 17 -3.57 11.48 -0.78
C LEU A 17 -4.58 10.91 0.22
N ILE A 18 -4.13 10.23 1.28
CA ILE A 18 -5.05 9.60 2.25
C ILE A 18 -5.61 10.60 3.26
N ASP A 19 -4.99 11.76 3.41
CA ASP A 19 -5.53 12.86 4.22
C ASP A 19 -6.71 13.54 3.49
N ASP A 20 -6.64 13.65 2.16
CA ASP A 20 -7.74 14.16 1.34
C ASP A 20 -8.84 13.12 1.07
N ASN A 21 -8.48 11.84 0.95
CA ASN A 21 -9.42 10.77 0.63
C ASN A 21 -9.08 9.45 1.35
N ILE A 22 -9.86 9.14 2.40
CA ILE A 22 -9.67 7.92 3.20
C ILE A 22 -9.79 6.63 2.39
N ASN A 23 -10.54 6.63 1.28
CA ASN A 23 -10.70 5.45 0.42
C ASN A 23 -9.40 5.06 -0.28
N MET A 24 -8.45 6.00 -0.41
CA MET A 24 -7.13 5.73 -0.99
C MET A 24 -6.25 4.86 -0.07
N THR A 25 -6.61 4.68 1.20
CA THR A 25 -5.87 3.76 2.09
C THR A 25 -5.86 2.33 1.58
N VAL A 26 -6.96 1.86 0.95
CA VAL A 26 -7.09 0.50 0.41
C VAL A 26 -6.09 0.19 -0.70
N PRO A 27 -6.05 0.95 -1.82
CA PRO A 27 -5.06 0.69 -2.87
C PRO A 27 -3.63 0.88 -2.35
N TRP A 28 -3.36 1.84 -1.47
CA TRP A 28 -2.02 2.03 -0.90
C TRP A 28 -1.57 0.86 -0.05
N TYR A 29 -2.44 0.32 0.80
CA TYR A 29 -2.14 -0.86 1.61
C TYR A 29 -1.83 -2.07 0.72
N LEU A 30 -2.67 -2.35 -0.28
CA LEU A 30 -2.46 -3.49 -1.19
C LEU A 30 -1.18 -3.34 -2.02
N MET A 31 -0.90 -2.14 -2.55
CA MET A 31 0.33 -1.87 -3.30
C MET A 31 1.57 -1.99 -2.42
N ALA A 32 1.51 -1.48 -1.19
CA ALA A 32 2.63 -1.57 -0.25
C ALA A 32 2.91 -3.01 0.19
N SER A 33 1.87 -3.78 0.51
CA SER A 33 2.00 -5.21 0.82
C SER A 33 2.55 -6.00 -0.36
N TYR A 34 2.05 -5.76 -1.58
CA TYR A 34 2.57 -6.43 -2.78
C TYR A 34 4.04 -6.08 -3.02
N ALA A 35 4.40 -4.80 -2.95
CA ALA A 35 5.76 -4.33 -3.14
C ALA A 35 6.74 -4.92 -2.10
N TYR A 36 6.28 -5.11 -0.86
CA TYR A 36 7.06 -5.69 0.23
C TYR A 36 7.21 -7.21 0.09
N TYR A 37 6.10 -7.94 -0.04
CA TYR A 37 6.11 -9.41 -0.01
C TYR A 37 6.47 -10.08 -1.34
N GLU A 38 6.06 -9.50 -2.48
CA GLU A 38 6.23 -10.12 -3.81
C GLU A 38 7.47 -9.60 -4.56
N GLU A 39 7.84 -8.34 -4.36
CA GLU A 39 8.90 -7.70 -5.13
C GLU A 39 10.18 -7.41 -4.34
N ASP A 40 10.17 -7.54 -3.00
CA ASP A 40 11.30 -7.15 -2.12
C ASP A 40 11.76 -5.70 -2.39
N ARG A 41 10.81 -4.82 -2.75
CA ARG A 41 11.04 -3.41 -3.13
C ARG A 41 9.97 -2.51 -2.52
N PRO A 42 9.99 -2.28 -1.20
CA PRO A 42 8.95 -1.54 -0.49
C PRO A 42 8.78 -0.12 -1.04
N ILE A 43 7.53 0.34 -1.10
CA ILE A 43 7.18 1.73 -1.49
C ILE A 43 6.83 2.62 -0.30
N LEU A 44 6.65 2.04 0.89
CA LEU A 44 6.42 2.74 2.15
C LEU A 44 7.46 2.25 3.17
N SER A 45 7.86 3.12 4.09
CA SER A 45 8.63 2.66 5.24
C SER A 45 7.77 1.81 6.18
N ASP A 46 8.37 0.86 6.90
CA ASP A 46 7.66 0.01 7.87
C ASP A 46 6.85 0.86 8.86
N SER A 47 7.47 1.92 9.40
CA SER A 47 6.80 2.84 10.33
C SER A 47 5.57 3.53 9.73
N TYR A 48 5.60 3.80 8.42
CA TYR A 48 4.50 4.44 7.73
C TYR A 48 3.40 3.44 7.40
N PHE A 49 3.79 2.22 7.00
CA PHE A 49 2.86 1.13 6.79
C PHE A 49 2.07 0.84 8.08
N ASP A 50 2.73 0.79 9.23
CA ASP A 50 2.07 0.66 10.54
C ASP A 50 1.10 1.81 10.84
N ARG A 51 1.44 3.03 10.41
CA ARG A 51 0.54 4.18 10.56
C ARG A 51 -0.68 4.06 9.65
N LEU A 52 -0.48 3.58 8.42
CA LEU A 52 -1.54 3.34 7.45
C LEU A 52 -2.53 2.29 7.98
N THR A 53 -2.04 1.15 8.50
CA THR A 53 -2.91 0.09 9.05
C THR A 53 -3.73 0.58 10.25
N LYS A 54 -3.12 1.36 11.16
CA LYS A 54 -3.83 1.99 12.29
C LYS A 54 -4.92 2.95 11.81
N LYS A 55 -4.63 3.80 10.83
CA LYS A 55 -5.62 4.72 10.24
C LYS A 55 -6.77 3.94 9.57
N MET A 56 -6.46 2.85 8.87
CA MET A 56 -7.49 1.98 8.28
C MET A 56 -8.37 1.31 9.34
N LEU A 57 -7.80 0.89 10.47
CA LEU A 57 -8.57 0.31 11.59
C LEU A 57 -9.50 1.33 12.23
N GLU A 58 -9.01 2.54 12.49
CA GLU A 58 -9.77 3.63 13.09
C GLU A 58 -10.97 4.04 12.23
N TYR A 59 -10.77 4.18 10.92
CA TYR A 59 -11.79 4.63 9.97
C TYR A 59 -12.40 3.49 9.16
N TRP A 60 -12.27 2.24 9.61
CA TRP A 60 -12.64 1.08 8.79
C TRP A 60 -14.06 1.17 8.27
N ASP A 61 -15.01 1.54 9.10
CA ASP A 61 -16.43 1.58 8.72
C ASP A 61 -16.75 2.75 7.77
N ASN A 62 -15.86 3.75 7.67
CA ASN A 62 -15.98 4.90 6.76
C ASN A 62 -15.30 4.68 5.40
N ILE A 63 -14.42 3.69 5.27
CA ILE A 63 -13.75 3.35 4.01
C ILE A 63 -14.77 2.68 3.08
N ASP A 64 -14.99 3.28 1.90
CA ASP A 64 -15.82 2.74 0.82
C ASP A 64 -14.96 2.55 -0.43
N HIS A 65 -14.53 1.30 -0.66
CA HIS A 65 -13.71 0.92 -1.81
C HIS A 65 -13.94 -0.54 -2.18
N PHE A 66 -14.12 -0.83 -3.47
CA PHE A 66 -14.48 -2.17 -3.97
C PHE A 66 -13.44 -3.28 -3.70
N HIS A 67 -12.18 -2.93 -3.44
CA HIS A 67 -11.16 -3.90 -2.98
C HIS A 67 -11.02 -4.00 -1.45
N LYS A 68 -11.83 -3.28 -0.68
CA LYS A 68 -11.83 -3.38 0.80
C LYS A 68 -12.13 -4.80 1.25
N ASP A 69 -12.97 -5.51 0.52
CA ASP A 69 -13.35 -6.90 0.79
C ASP A 69 -12.18 -7.89 0.72
N CYS A 70 -11.06 -7.51 0.09
CA CYS A 70 -9.83 -8.30 0.09
C CYS A 70 -9.07 -8.22 1.43
N ILE A 71 -9.43 -7.26 2.30
CA ILE A 71 -8.71 -6.92 3.53
C ILE A 71 -9.63 -7.20 4.72
N SER A 72 -9.08 -7.81 5.77
CA SER A 72 -9.78 -7.99 7.04
C SER A 72 -9.21 -7.09 8.13
N LYS A 73 -10.03 -6.76 9.15
CA LYS A 73 -9.55 -6.04 10.35
C LYS A 73 -8.41 -6.81 11.04
N ASP A 74 -8.45 -8.14 11.03
CA ASP A 74 -7.42 -8.99 11.65
C ASP A 74 -6.07 -8.86 10.93
N MET A 75 -6.06 -8.80 9.58
CA MET A 75 -4.86 -8.53 8.79
C MET A 75 -4.24 -7.17 9.16
N LEU A 76 -5.08 -6.14 9.31
CA LEU A 76 -4.61 -4.82 9.72
C LEU A 76 -4.04 -4.81 11.14
N GLN A 77 -4.66 -5.52 12.08
CA GLN A 77 -4.18 -5.65 13.46
C GLN A 77 -2.84 -6.41 13.53
N ALA A 78 -2.70 -7.45 12.71
CA ALA A 78 -1.47 -8.22 12.61
C ALA A 78 -0.36 -7.49 11.81
N GLY A 79 -0.67 -6.38 11.13
CA GLY A 79 0.28 -5.63 10.31
C GLY A 79 0.76 -6.41 9.10
N THR A 80 -0.04 -7.34 8.56
CA THR A 80 0.35 -8.21 7.44
C THR A 80 -0.81 -8.46 6.49
N PHE A 81 -0.51 -8.84 5.25
CA PHE A 81 -1.51 -9.21 4.25
C PHE A 81 -1.32 -10.67 3.84
N LEU A 82 -2.38 -11.46 3.93
CA LEU A 82 -2.39 -12.90 3.60
C LEU A 82 -3.44 -13.25 2.54
N GLY A 83 -4.03 -12.24 1.89
CA GLY A 83 -5.05 -12.42 0.86
C GLY A 83 -4.48 -12.54 -0.55
N GLU A 84 -5.36 -12.65 -1.53
CA GLU A 84 -4.99 -12.57 -2.94
C GLU A 84 -4.98 -11.11 -3.41
N TYR A 85 -3.95 -10.75 -4.20
CA TYR A 85 -3.85 -9.41 -4.76
C TYR A 85 -4.72 -9.27 -6.01
N PRO A 86 -5.63 -8.27 -6.07
CA PRO A 86 -6.29 -7.93 -7.32
C PRO A 86 -5.26 -7.58 -8.40
N SER A 87 -5.44 -8.06 -9.63
CA SER A 87 -4.47 -7.81 -10.72
C SER A 87 -4.19 -6.33 -10.98
N ARG A 88 -5.16 -5.45 -10.62
CA ARG A 88 -5.03 -3.99 -10.70
C ARG A 88 -3.94 -3.42 -9.80
N VAL A 89 -3.60 -4.08 -8.70
CA VAL A 89 -2.56 -3.63 -7.74
C VAL A 89 -1.21 -3.50 -8.45
N LYS A 90 -0.84 -4.48 -9.26
CA LYS A 90 0.41 -4.47 -10.03
C LYS A 90 0.49 -3.28 -10.98
N TYR A 91 -0.59 -3.01 -11.72
CA TYR A 91 -0.63 -1.88 -12.65
C TYR A 91 -0.59 -0.53 -11.92
N GLY A 92 -1.28 -0.41 -10.79
CA GLY A 92 -1.23 0.78 -9.93
C GLY A 92 0.18 1.05 -9.41
N LEU A 93 0.85 0.01 -8.91
CA LEU A 93 2.22 0.10 -8.41
C LEU A 93 3.21 0.52 -9.51
N GLN A 94 3.08 -0.05 -10.71
CA GLN A 94 3.89 0.35 -11.87
C GLN A 94 3.65 1.80 -12.26
N ALA A 95 2.39 2.25 -12.26
CA ALA A 95 2.06 3.64 -12.55
C ALA A 95 2.66 4.61 -11.52
N LEU A 96 2.60 4.25 -10.23
CA LEU A 96 3.20 5.03 -9.14
C LEU A 96 4.72 5.17 -9.31
N ARG A 97 5.41 4.08 -9.65
CA ARG A 97 6.86 4.08 -9.90
C ARG A 97 7.25 4.71 -11.24
N GLY A 98 6.31 4.91 -12.15
CA GLY A 98 6.54 5.52 -13.46
C GLY A 98 7.57 4.74 -14.30
N LYS A 99 8.52 5.45 -14.92
CA LYS A 99 9.58 4.85 -15.78
C LYS A 99 10.50 3.88 -15.02
N ASP A 100 10.45 3.87 -13.70
CA ASP A 100 11.28 3.03 -12.82
C ASP A 100 10.55 1.77 -12.33
N GLY A 101 9.30 1.56 -12.74
CA GLY A 101 8.45 0.42 -12.37
C GLY A 101 8.56 -0.82 -13.28
N ARG A 102 9.63 -0.95 -14.08
CA ARG A 102 9.89 -2.14 -14.93
C ARG A 102 11.04 -2.97 -14.39
#